data_AF-A0A6N4SZF1-F1
#
_entry.id   AF-A0A6N4SZF1-F1
#
_cell.length_a   1.000
_cell.length_b   1.000
_cell.length_c   1.000
_cell.angle_alpha   90.00
_cell.angle_beta   90.00
_cell.angle_gamma   90.00
#
_symmetry.space_group_name_H-M   'P 1'
#
loop_
_entity.id
_entity.type
_entity.pdbx_description
1 polymer ?
#
loop_
_entity_poly.entity_id
_entity_poly.type
_entity_poly.pdbx_seq_one_letter_code
_entity_poly.pdbx_strand_id
1 'polypeptide(L)' 'MPIAQSLHKAKVPVHIFTDDIDHTAIQQLLNIANLNIVHSHVAAMPDVHAGVGLR' A
#
# COMPACT_ATOMS: atom_id res chain seq x y z
N MET A 1 -14.31 6.97 -1.50
CA MET A 1 -13.01 7.67 -1.39
C MET A 1 -12.28 7.50 -2.72
N PRO A 2 -11.84 8.56 -3.39
CA PRO A 2 -11.07 8.44 -4.62
C PRO A 2 -9.67 7.86 -4.34
N ILE A 3 -9.08 7.20 -5.33
CA ILE A 3 -7.67 6.78 -5.25
C ILE A 3 -6.82 8.05 -5.38
N ALA A 4 -5.97 8.33 -4.41
CA ALA A 4 -5.00 9.42 -4.45
C ALA A 4 -3.81 9.07 -5.36
N GLN A 5 -3.27 7.85 -5.21
CA GLN A 5 -2.15 7.36 -6.01
C GLN A 5 -2.27 5.86 -6.31
N SER A 6 -1.88 5.45 -7.52
CA SER A 6 -1.74 4.02 -7.88
C SER A 6 -0.31 3.68 -8.31
N LEU A 7 0.30 2.71 -7.66
CA LEU A 7 1.65 2.24 -7.98
C LEU A 7 1.56 0.88 -8.71
N HIS A 8 2.21 0.79 -9.87
CA HIS A 8 2.26 -0.41 -10.71
C HIS A 8 3.68 -1.00 -10.78
N LYS A 9 4.46 -0.88 -9.70
CA LYS A 9 5.87 -1.30 -9.63
C LYS A 9 6.06 -2.73 -9.06
N ALA A 10 5.00 -3.41 -8.67
CA ALA A 10 5.01 -4.74 -8.05
C ALA A 10 4.12 -5.72 -8.82
N LYS A 11 4.08 -6.99 -8.39
CA LYS A 11 3.27 -8.06 -9.01
C LYS A 11 1.77 -7.72 -9.09
N VAL A 12 1.25 -7.01 -8.08
CA VAL A 12 -0.12 -6.46 -8.08
C VAL A 12 -0.07 -4.94 -7.89
N PRO A 13 -1.09 -4.20 -8.36
CA PRO A 13 -1.16 -2.76 -8.12
C PRO A 13 -1.32 -2.44 -6.64
N VAL A 14 -0.76 -1.31 -6.23
CA VAL A 14 -0.98 -0.70 -4.89
C VAL A 14 -1.81 0.56 -5.06
N HIS A 15 -2.98 0.61 -4.43
CA HIS A 15 -3.87 1.76 -4.40
C HIS A 15 -3.75 2.48 -3.07
N ILE A 16 -3.42 3.76 -3.10
CA ILE A 16 -3.25 4.61 -1.93
C ILE A 16 -4.38 5.64 -1.96
N PHE A 17 -5.11 5.75 -0.85
CA PHE A 17 -6.29 6.60 -0.69
C PHE A 17 -6.03 7.79 0.25
N THR A 18 -4.75 8.06 0.54
CA THR A 18 -4.26 9.17 1.37
C THR A 18 -3.09 9.85 0.67
N ASP A 19 -2.98 11.16 0.81
CA ASP A 19 -1.80 11.93 0.39
C ASP A 19 -0.73 11.97 1.50
N ASP A 20 -1.11 11.60 2.72
CA ASP A 20 -0.22 11.52 3.88
C ASP A 20 0.29 10.08 4.03
N ILE A 21 1.39 9.77 3.34
CA ILE A 21 2.06 8.46 3.39
C ILE A 21 3.58 8.60 3.33
N ASP A 22 4.28 7.95 4.25
CA ASP A 22 5.73 7.93 4.28
C ASP A 22 6.35 7.07 3.16
N HIS A 23 7.53 7.47 2.72
CA HIS A 23 8.30 6.75 1.70
C HIS A 23 8.67 5.31 2.13
N THR A 24 8.89 5.09 3.43
CA THR A 24 9.14 3.77 4.02
C THR A 24 7.91 2.86 3.93
N ALA A 25 6.72 3.39 4.21
CA ALA A 25 5.45 2.69 4.07
C ALA A 25 5.19 2.29 2.60
N ILE A 26 5.51 3.17 1.65
CA ILE A 26 5.45 2.84 0.22
C ILE A 26 6.33 1.62 -0.11
N GLN A 27 7.56 1.55 0.38
CA GLN A 27 8.44 0.40 0.14
C GLN A 27 7.86 -0.89 0.75
N GLN A 28 7.29 -0.84 1.93
CA GLN A 28 6.64 -2.00 2.55
C GLN A 28 5.41 -2.47 1.77
N LEU A 29 4.58 -1.54 1.30
CA LEU A 29 3.43 -1.87 0.44
C LEU A 29 3.89 -2.54 -0.85
N LEU A 30 4.99 -2.07 -1.46
CA LEU A 30 5.59 -2.70 -2.64
C LEU A 30 6.15 -4.10 -2.33
N ASN A 31 6.77 -4.30 -1.16
CA ASN A 31 7.23 -5.62 -0.74
C ASN A 31 6.05 -6.59 -0.55
N ILE A 32 4.97 -6.15 0.10
CA ILE A 32 3.74 -6.93 0.29
C ILE A 32 3.11 -7.25 -1.07
N ALA A 33 3.04 -6.27 -1.97
CA ALA A 33 2.49 -6.43 -3.31
C ALA A 33 3.31 -7.37 -4.21
N ASN A 34 4.53 -7.74 -3.81
CA ASN A 34 5.36 -8.74 -4.49
C ASN A 34 5.24 -10.15 -3.89
N LEU A 35 4.53 -10.32 -2.75
CA LEU A 35 4.35 -11.64 -2.15
C LEU A 35 3.48 -12.54 -3.04
N ASN A 36 3.84 -13.82 -3.10
CA ASN A 36 3.11 -14.78 -3.93
C ASN A 36 1.69 -15.09 -3.46
N ILE A 37 1.34 -14.72 -2.24
CA ILE A 37 0.00 -14.88 -1.66
C ILE A 37 -0.96 -13.73 -2.00
N VAL A 38 -0.43 -12.62 -2.54
CA VAL A 38 -1.23 -11.47 -2.94
C VAL A 38 -1.48 -11.54 -4.45
N HIS A 39 -2.76 -11.60 -4.83
CA HIS A 39 -3.16 -11.86 -6.22
C HIS A 39 -4.01 -10.75 -6.86
N SER A 40 -4.55 -9.81 -6.07
CA SER A 40 -5.49 -8.79 -6.57
C SER A 40 -4.90 -7.39 -6.54
N HIS A 41 -4.74 -6.81 -5.35
CA HIS A 41 -4.14 -5.49 -5.14
C HIS A 41 -3.81 -5.32 -3.66
N VAL A 42 -3.02 -4.29 -3.35
CA VAL A 42 -2.80 -3.81 -1.98
C VAL A 42 -3.46 -2.43 -1.85
N ALA A 43 -4.12 -2.17 -0.73
CA ALA A 43 -4.78 -0.89 -0.47
C ALA A 43 -4.22 -0.23 0.80
N ALA A 44 -3.87 1.06 0.72
CA ALA A 44 -3.49 1.89 1.86
C ALA A 44 -4.56 2.96 2.08
N MET A 45 -5.26 2.88 3.21
CA MET A 45 -6.38 3.77 3.56
C MET A 45 -5.95 4.84 4.59
N PRO A 46 -6.50 6.06 4.53
CA PRO A 46 -6.18 7.15 5.48
C PRO A 46 -6.60 6.83 6.92
N ASP A 47 -7.67 6.05 7.09
CA ASP A 47 -8.31 5.84 8.39
C ASP A 47 -7.65 4.74 9.24
N VAL A 48 -6.61 4.08 8.74
CA VAL A 48 -5.84 3.09 9.50
C VAL A 48 -4.62 3.77 10.13
N HIS A 49 -4.83 4.46 11.25
CA HIS A 49 -3.72 4.91 12.09
C HIS A 49 -3.08 3.67 12.79
N ALA A 50 -1.86 3.33 12.35
CA ALA A 50 -0.88 2.41 12.96
C ALA A 50 -1.41 1.29 13.88
N GLY A 51 -2.17 0.33 13.34
CA GLY A 51 -2.46 -0.93 14.03
C GLY A 51 -1.31 -1.93 13.84
N VAL A 52 -0.44 -2.07 14.85
CA VAL A 52 0.54 -3.16 15.10
C VAL A 52 1.07 -3.90 13.85
N GLY A 53 2.18 -3.41 13.29
CA GLY A 53 2.93 -4.19 12.29
C GLY A 53 3.87 -3.44 11.35
N LEU A 54 4.17 -2.15 11.60
CA LEU A 54 5.03 -1.34 10.73
C LEU A 54 6.26 -0.80 11.48
N ARG A 55 7.00 -1.69 12.15
CA ARG A 55 8.37 -1.47 12.59
C ARG A 55 9.24 -2.63 12.13
#